data_AF-A0A397J6G3-F1
#
_entry.id   AF-A0A397J6G3-F1
#
_cell.length_a   1.000
_cell.length_b   1.000
_cell.length_c   1.000
_cell.angle_alpha   90.00
_cell.angle_beta   90.00
_cell.angle_gamma   90.00
#
_symmetry.space_group_name_H-M   'P 1'
#
loop_
_entity.id
_entity.type
_entity.pdbx_description
1 polymer ?
#
loop_
_entity_poly.entity_id
_entity_poly.type
_entity_poly.pdbx_seq_one_letter_code
_entity_poly.pdbx_strand_id
1 'polypeptide(L)'
;MGIKGTVRRSTDGHFIHCNVDTDVIISEEPSFGSTCKPEELYHIIEHFCLGRRRLELFGEDHNIRPGWLTIGNELSSSNFDANTYTSKFSEPNGYLLGSTPEIENLRPKSPPPRDTSTPKLAGGVPSNSVMKPKQKKQINNNNNNNPIAVPPQIPQITPFPPRWIPPPPPPPQQQMDNNVYGKL
;
A
#
# COMPACT_ATOMS: atom_id res chain seq x y z
N MET A 1 0.23 -7.17 17.43
CA MET A 1 0.69 -6.60 16.14
C MET A 1 1.74 -5.54 16.40
N GLY A 2 2.85 -5.52 15.66
CA GLY A 2 3.90 -4.51 15.80
C GLY A 2 4.29 -3.93 14.44
N ILE A 3 4.66 -2.65 14.41
CA ILE A 3 5.11 -1.95 13.20
C ILE A 3 6.58 -1.55 13.35
N LYS A 4 7.35 -1.76 12.30
CA LYS A 4 8.75 -1.31 12.19
C LYS A 4 8.89 -0.40 10.98
N GLY A 5 9.53 0.75 11.17
CA GLY A 5 9.67 1.78 10.14
C GLY A 5 8.46 2.71 10.05
N THR A 6 8.40 3.51 8.99
CA THR A 6 7.32 4.48 8.75
C THR A 6 6.41 3.96 7.66
N VAL A 7 5.13 3.76 8.00
CA VAL A 7 4.08 3.36 7.04
C VAL A 7 2.88 4.28 7.22
N ARG A 8 2.35 4.80 6.11
CA ARG A 8 1.23 5.74 6.07
C ARG A 8 0.13 5.21 5.16
N ARG A 9 -1.06 4.96 5.74
CA ARG A 9 -2.24 4.45 5.01
C ARG A 9 -2.64 5.25 3.76
N SER A 10 -2.34 6.54 3.74
CA SER A 10 -2.72 7.44 2.65
C SER A 10 -1.81 7.35 1.43
N THR A 11 -0.56 6.94 1.61
CA THR A 11 0.46 6.90 0.53
C THR A 11 0.92 5.49 0.22
N ASP A 12 0.91 4.61 1.21
CA ASP A 12 1.59 3.30 1.13
C ASP A 12 0.60 2.17 0.81
N GLY A 13 -0.43 2.47 0.01
CA GLY A 13 -1.44 1.48 -0.42
C GLY A 13 -0.86 0.33 -1.24
N HIS A 14 0.29 0.55 -1.89
CA HIS A 14 1.06 -0.48 -2.59
C HIS A 14 1.71 -1.52 -1.64
N PHE A 15 1.72 -1.24 -0.33
CA PHE A 15 2.28 -2.11 0.69
C PHE A 15 1.24 -2.63 1.66
N ILE A 16 0.25 -1.81 2.03
CA ILE A 16 -0.77 -2.14 3.03
C ILE A 16 -2.20 -1.84 2.56
N HIS A 17 -3.10 -2.80 2.77
CA HIS A 17 -4.54 -2.60 2.68
C HIS A 17 -5.15 -2.57 4.09
N CYS A 18 -5.20 -1.37 4.68
CA CYS A 18 -5.79 -1.21 6.01
C CYS A 18 -7.30 -1.39 6.00
N ASN A 19 -7.84 -1.78 7.17
CA ASN A 19 -9.27 -1.82 7.46
C ASN A 19 -10.08 -2.80 6.60
N VAL A 20 -9.42 -3.79 5.98
CA VAL A 20 -10.08 -4.90 5.29
C VAL A 20 -10.70 -5.86 6.32
N ASP A 21 -9.92 -6.24 7.34
CA ASP A 21 -10.34 -7.17 8.39
C ASP A 21 -10.49 -6.47 9.76
N THR A 22 -11.19 -7.16 10.66
CA THR A 22 -11.33 -6.78 12.08
C THR A 22 -10.22 -7.39 12.95
N ASP A 23 -10.05 -6.87 14.17
CA ASP A 23 -9.07 -7.35 15.15
C ASP A 23 -9.60 -8.48 16.06
N VAL A 24 -10.77 -9.02 15.73
CA VAL A 24 -11.43 -10.11 16.46
C VAL A 24 -11.54 -11.33 15.55
N ILE A 25 -11.09 -12.48 16.06
CA ILE A 25 -11.36 -13.81 15.51
C ILE A 25 -12.21 -14.53 16.55
N ILE A 26 -13.29 -15.18 16.09
CA ILE A 26 -14.14 -16.02 16.93
C ILE A 26 -13.97 -17.45 16.41
N SER A 27 -13.42 -18.33 17.24
CA SER A 27 -13.22 -19.75 16.93
C SER A 27 -13.62 -20.60 18.11
N GLU A 28 -13.83 -21.89 17.87
CA GLU A 28 -13.93 -22.87 18.96
C GLU A 28 -12.59 -22.99 19.69
N GLU A 29 -12.65 -23.49 20.92
CA GLU A 29 -11.44 -23.75 21.71
C GLU A 29 -10.64 -24.88 21.05
N PRO A 30 -9.34 -24.66 20.77
CA PRO A 30 -8.51 -25.71 20.18
C PRO A 30 -8.29 -26.85 21.18
N SER A 31 -7.98 -28.04 20.66
CA SER A 31 -7.62 -29.19 21.48
C SER A 31 -6.54 -28.85 22.50
N PHE A 32 -6.66 -29.38 23.72
CA PHE A 32 -5.70 -29.10 24.80
C PHE A 32 -4.26 -29.37 24.36
N GLY A 33 -3.40 -28.35 24.49
CA GLY A 33 -1.99 -28.41 24.09
C GLY A 33 -1.72 -28.11 22.61
N SER A 34 -2.74 -27.83 21.80
CA SER A 34 -2.55 -27.41 20.41
C SER A 34 -2.00 -25.98 20.34
N THR A 35 -0.94 -25.81 19.55
CA THR A 35 -0.35 -24.50 19.21
C THR A 35 -0.94 -23.92 17.93
N CYS A 36 -1.82 -24.69 17.27
CA CYS A 36 -2.41 -24.39 15.96
C CYS A 36 -3.09 -23.02 15.99
N LYS A 37 -2.72 -22.19 15.02
CA LYS A 37 -3.33 -20.88 14.84
C LYS A 37 -4.62 -21.03 14.03
N PRO A 38 -5.68 -20.27 14.36
CA PRO A 38 -6.86 -20.23 13.51
C PRO A 38 -6.47 -19.74 12.12
N GLU A 39 -7.07 -20.33 11.08
CA GLU A 39 -6.71 -20.05 9.69
C GLU A 39 -6.90 -18.56 9.35
N GLU A 40 -7.93 -17.94 9.92
CA GLU A 40 -8.27 -16.53 9.76
C GLU A 40 -7.11 -15.60 10.13
N LEU A 41 -6.21 -16.02 11.03
CA LEU A 41 -5.04 -15.23 11.36
C LEU A 41 -4.13 -15.03 10.14
N TYR A 42 -3.94 -16.06 9.32
CA TYR A 42 -3.13 -15.95 8.10
C TYR A 42 -3.81 -15.03 7.08
N HIS A 43 -5.14 -15.14 6.94
CA HIS A 43 -5.92 -14.27 6.05
C HIS A 43 -5.78 -12.79 6.43
N ILE A 44 -5.92 -12.45 7.71
CA ILE A 44 -5.75 -11.07 8.18
C ILE A 44 -4.35 -10.54 7.82
N ILE A 45 -3.30 -11.35 8.00
CA ILE A 45 -1.93 -10.94 7.69
C ILE A 45 -1.72 -10.76 6.17
N GLU A 46 -2.27 -11.69 5.36
CA GLU A 46 -2.15 -11.70 3.91
C GLU A 46 -2.94 -10.57 3.24
N HIS A 47 -4.14 -10.26 3.75
CA HIS A 47 -4.94 -9.12 3.31
C HIS A 47 -4.32 -7.80 3.72
N PHE A 48 -3.82 -7.69 4.96
CA PHE A 48 -3.26 -6.45 5.47
C PHE A 48 -1.96 -6.05 4.76
N CYS A 49 -1.03 -7.00 4.57
CA CYS A 49 0.31 -6.72 4.05
C CYS A 49 0.57 -7.41 2.70
N LEU A 50 0.84 -6.60 1.68
CA LEU A 50 1.17 -7.06 0.33
C LEU A 50 2.61 -7.57 0.20
N GLY A 51 3.40 -7.54 1.28
CA GLY A 51 4.74 -8.13 1.32
C GLY A 51 4.67 -9.66 1.23
N ARG A 52 5.38 -10.23 0.24
CA ARG A 52 5.39 -11.69 -0.05
C ARG A 52 6.37 -12.49 0.81
N ARG A 53 7.24 -11.82 1.57
CA ARG A 53 8.24 -12.47 2.45
C ARG A 53 7.65 -12.64 3.85
N ARG A 54 6.91 -13.73 4.06
CA ARG A 54 6.24 -14.04 5.33
C ARG A 54 6.97 -15.18 6.03
N LEU A 55 7.23 -15.02 7.32
CA LEU A 55 7.96 -15.97 8.14
C LEU A 55 7.10 -16.34 9.35
N GLU A 56 6.90 -17.64 9.54
CA GLU A 56 6.31 -18.23 10.72
C GLU A 56 7.40 -18.93 11.53
N LEU A 57 7.55 -18.51 12.78
CA LEU A 57 8.49 -19.09 13.73
C LEU A 57 7.73 -20.01 14.68
N PHE A 58 8.39 -21.09 15.08
CA PHE A 58 7.84 -22.14 15.94
C PHE A 58 6.66 -22.88 15.31
N GLY A 59 6.61 -22.97 13.99
CA GLY A 59 5.57 -23.72 13.27
C GLY A 59 5.84 -25.23 13.26
N GLU A 60 4.77 -26.01 13.18
CA GLU A 60 4.76 -27.46 13.03
C GLU A 60 4.30 -27.83 11.60
N ASP A 61 4.28 -29.12 11.27
CA ASP A 61 3.91 -29.60 9.93
C ASP A 61 2.51 -29.13 9.48
N HIS A 62 1.58 -28.99 10.43
CA HIS A 62 0.23 -28.53 10.16
C HIS A 62 0.14 -27.03 9.85
N ASN A 63 1.20 -26.25 10.13
CA ASN A 63 1.26 -24.81 9.84
C ASN A 63 1.81 -24.51 8.43
N ILE A 64 2.31 -25.51 7.70
CA ILE A 64 2.91 -25.31 6.38
C ILE A 64 1.86 -24.74 5.41
N ARG A 65 2.07 -23.48 5.00
CA ARG A 65 1.17 -22.72 4.14
C ARG A 65 1.87 -22.13 2.91
N PRO A 66 1.27 -22.18 1.71
CA PRO A 66 1.80 -21.48 0.54
C PRO A 66 2.00 -19.98 0.79
N GLY A 67 3.13 -19.44 0.34
CA GLY A 67 3.47 -18.02 0.55
C GLY A 67 4.11 -17.71 1.91
N TRP A 68 4.34 -18.73 2.75
CA TRP A 68 5.04 -18.63 4.03
C TRP A 68 6.32 -19.46 4.04
N LEU A 69 7.31 -18.96 4.76
CA LEU A 69 8.45 -19.74 5.23
C LEU A 69 8.15 -20.17 6.67
N THR A 70 8.12 -21.48 6.94
CA THR A 70 7.85 -22.02 8.29
C THR A 70 9.16 -22.54 8.88
N ILE A 71 9.46 -22.16 10.12
CA ILE A 71 10.64 -22.62 10.85
C ILE A 71 10.20 -23.08 12.23
N GLY A 72 10.52 -24.32 12.62
CA GLY A 72 10.22 -24.86 13.93
C GLY A 72 10.99 -26.15 14.22
N ASN A 73 11.01 -26.54 15.48
CA ASN A 73 11.70 -27.75 15.94
C ASN A 73 10.93 -29.03 15.64
N GLU A 74 9.60 -28.95 15.59
CA GLU A 74 8.68 -30.07 15.39
C GLU A 74 8.37 -30.33 13.90
N LEU A 75 9.12 -29.73 12.98
CA LEU A 75 8.98 -30.00 11.56
C LEU A 75 9.60 -31.36 11.21
N SER A 76 8.84 -32.22 10.55
CA SER A 76 9.32 -33.57 10.18
C SER A 76 10.35 -33.55 9.05
N SER A 77 10.39 -32.47 8.26
CA SER A 77 11.29 -32.34 7.12
C SER A 77 11.66 -30.88 6.84
N SER A 78 12.70 -30.68 6.03
CA SER A 78 13.13 -29.35 5.58
C SER A 78 13.39 -29.36 4.08
N ASN A 79 12.92 -28.31 3.40
CA ASN A 79 13.14 -28.07 1.97
C ASN A 79 13.71 -26.66 1.70
N PHE A 80 14.18 -25.97 2.74
CA PHE A 80 14.60 -24.59 2.61
C PHE A 80 15.95 -24.47 1.89
N ASP A 81 15.93 -23.83 0.72
CA ASP A 81 17.12 -23.31 0.06
C ASP A 81 17.01 -21.79 -0.07
N ALA A 82 17.99 -21.08 0.49
CA ALA A 82 17.99 -19.62 0.54
C ALA A 82 18.04 -18.98 -0.85
N ASN A 83 18.76 -19.59 -1.79
CA ASN A 83 18.90 -19.08 -3.15
C ASN A 83 17.58 -19.22 -3.91
N THR A 84 16.99 -20.41 -3.87
CA THR A 84 15.67 -20.68 -4.46
C THR A 84 14.56 -19.86 -3.81
N TYR A 85 14.60 -19.63 -2.50
CA TYR A 85 13.64 -18.76 -1.84
C TYR A 85 13.79 -17.31 -2.29
N THR A 86 15.01 -16.79 -2.34
CA THR A 86 15.30 -15.40 -2.72
C THR A 86 14.95 -15.14 -4.19
N SER A 87 15.18 -16.11 -5.07
CA SER A 87 14.90 -15.96 -6.52
C SER A 87 13.41 -15.72 -6.81
N LYS A 88 12.49 -16.22 -5.96
CA LYS A 88 11.03 -15.99 -6.07
C LYS A 88 10.61 -14.53 -5.95
N PHE A 89 11.50 -13.65 -5.48
CA PHE A 89 11.23 -12.22 -5.28
C PHE A 89 12.07 -11.34 -6.22
N SER A 90 12.64 -11.92 -7.28
CA SER A 90 13.46 -11.20 -8.27
C SER A 90 12.67 -10.59 -9.43
N GLU A 91 11.37 -10.89 -9.52
CA GLU A 91 10.43 -10.38 -10.53
C GLU A 91 10.29 -8.83 -10.49
N PRO A 92 9.69 -8.17 -11.50
CA PRO A 92 9.52 -6.72 -11.52
C PRO A 92 8.76 -6.15 -10.31
N ASN A 93 7.78 -6.90 -9.80
CA ASN A 93 7.05 -6.55 -8.57
C ASN A 93 7.83 -6.90 -7.29
N GLY A 94 8.94 -7.61 -7.44
CA GLY A 94 9.90 -7.96 -6.40
C GLY A 94 9.26 -8.71 -5.24
N TYR A 95 9.41 -8.14 -4.05
CA TYR A 95 8.87 -8.69 -2.82
C TYR A 95 7.42 -8.26 -2.54
N LEU A 96 6.79 -7.48 -3.42
CA LEU A 96 5.41 -7.02 -3.28
C LEU A 96 4.49 -7.85 -4.18
N LEU A 97 3.27 -8.10 -3.71
CA LEU A 97 2.25 -8.80 -4.47
C LEU A 97 1.68 -7.93 -5.60
N GLY A 98 1.59 -6.61 -5.36
CA GLY A 98 0.83 -5.69 -6.21
C GLY A 98 -0.66 -5.68 -5.88
N SER A 99 -1.43 -4.90 -6.62
CA SER A 99 -2.87 -4.75 -6.47
C SER A 99 -3.52 -4.57 -7.84
N THR A 100 -4.76 -5.01 -8.00
CA THR A 100 -5.54 -4.84 -9.24
C THR A 100 -6.39 -3.57 -9.17
N PRO A 101 -6.78 -2.97 -10.31
CA PRO A 101 -7.66 -1.80 -10.31
C PRO A 101 -9.01 -2.06 -9.60
N GLU A 102 -9.51 -3.29 -9.68
CA GLU A 102 -10.73 -3.72 -8.99
C GLU A 102 -10.56 -3.69 -7.47
N ILE A 103 -9.46 -4.26 -6.96
CA ILE A 103 -9.14 -4.23 -5.52
C ILE A 103 -8.96 -2.78 -5.04
N GLU A 104 -8.25 -1.95 -5.81
CA GLU A 104 -8.07 -0.54 -5.49
C GLU A 104 -9.40 0.23 -5.42
N ASN A 105 -10.39 -0.15 -6.22
CA ASN A 105 -11.71 0.49 -6.22
C ASN A 105 -12.57 0.05 -5.05
N LEU A 106 -12.47 -1.21 -4.63
CA LEU A 106 -13.30 -1.79 -3.57
C LEU A 106 -12.72 -1.62 -2.16
N ARG A 107 -11.40 -1.54 -2.03
CA ARG A 107 -10.77 -1.49 -0.71
C ARG A 107 -11.10 -0.19 0.05
N PRO A 108 -11.24 -0.26 1.38
CA PRO A 108 -11.44 0.93 2.21
C PRO A 108 -10.29 1.93 2.06
N LYS A 109 -10.61 3.21 1.83
CA LYS A 109 -9.67 4.32 1.69
C LYS A 109 -10.06 5.50 2.56
N SER A 110 -9.07 6.30 2.96
CA SER A 110 -9.36 7.56 3.66
C SER A 110 -10.14 8.51 2.74
N PRO A 111 -11.12 9.27 3.25
CA PRO A 111 -11.80 10.31 2.49
C PRO A 111 -10.81 11.36 1.96
N PRO A 112 -11.12 12.03 0.84
CA PRO A 112 -10.33 13.16 0.36
C PRO A 112 -10.22 14.25 1.44
N PRO A 113 -9.06 14.92 1.58
CA PRO A 113 -8.96 16.11 2.40
C PRO A 113 -9.99 17.17 1.96
N ARG A 114 -10.64 17.82 2.91
CA ARG A 114 -11.63 18.88 2.61
C ARG A 114 -10.90 20.12 2.08
N ASP A 115 -11.23 20.55 0.86
CA ASP A 115 -10.68 21.79 0.28
C ASP A 115 -11.13 23.01 1.11
N THR A 116 -10.16 23.68 1.72
CA THR A 116 -10.36 24.93 2.48
C THR A 116 -10.53 26.17 1.58
N SER A 117 -10.64 25.98 0.26
CA SER A 117 -10.72 27.05 -0.74
C SER A 117 -12.14 27.49 -1.11
N THR A 118 -13.19 26.95 -0.47
CA THR A 118 -14.54 27.50 -0.63
C THR A 118 -14.73 28.71 0.30
N PRO A 119 -14.91 29.94 -0.24
CA PRO A 119 -15.33 31.05 0.60
C PRO A 119 -16.68 30.69 1.22
N LYS A 120 -16.76 30.71 2.55
CA LYS A 120 -18.01 30.51 3.28
C LYS A 120 -19.04 31.52 2.78
N LEU A 121 -20.03 31.06 2.02
CA LEU A 121 -21.22 31.84 1.75
C LEU A 121 -21.90 32.08 3.11
N ALA A 122 -22.07 33.36 3.43
CA ALA A 122 -22.52 33.85 4.72
C ALA A 122 -23.89 33.27 5.12
N GLY A 123 -24.00 32.84 6.38
CA GLY A 123 -25.25 32.39 6.99
C GLY A 123 -25.03 32.02 8.45
N GLY A 124 -24.71 33.01 9.30
CA GLY A 124 -24.55 32.77 10.74
C GLY A 124 -24.17 34.03 11.52
N VAL A 125 -25.19 34.58 12.20
CA VAL A 125 -25.22 35.51 13.36
C VAL A 125 -23.86 36.03 13.90
N PRO A 126 -23.66 37.35 14.04
CA PRO A 126 -22.45 37.87 14.68
C PRO A 126 -22.51 37.64 16.19
N SER A 127 -21.54 36.87 16.72
CA SER A 127 -21.29 36.78 18.16
C SER A 127 -20.24 37.83 18.54
N ASN A 128 -20.63 38.77 19.42
CA ASN A 128 -19.74 39.79 19.97
C ASN A 128 -18.67 39.14 20.87
N SER A 129 -17.44 39.08 20.38
CA SER A 129 -16.26 38.86 21.23
C SER A 129 -15.36 40.09 21.21
N VAL A 130 -15.32 40.76 22.36
CA VAL A 130 -14.49 41.93 22.71
C VAL A 130 -13.01 41.66 22.40
N MET A 131 -12.42 42.49 21.54
CA MET A 131 -10.97 42.54 21.29
C MET A 131 -10.24 43.10 22.52
N LYS A 132 -9.28 42.34 23.08
CA LYS A 132 -8.24 42.87 23.96
C LYS A 132 -7.01 43.25 23.12
N PRO A 133 -6.43 44.45 23.25
CA PRO A 133 -5.23 44.82 22.52
C PRO A 133 -3.99 44.18 23.16
N LYS A 134 -3.21 43.41 22.40
CA LYS A 134 -1.85 43.02 22.77
C LYS A 134 -0.85 44.04 22.21
N GLN A 135 -0.12 44.65 23.13
CA GLN A 135 0.94 45.63 22.90
C GLN A 135 2.06 45.04 22.01
N LYS A 136 2.50 45.83 21.03
CA LYS A 136 3.73 45.61 20.26
C LYS A 136 4.94 45.83 21.18
N LYS A 137 5.78 44.80 21.35
CA LYS A 137 7.15 44.98 21.81
C LYS A 137 8.02 45.31 20.60
N GLN A 138 8.57 46.52 20.57
CA GLN A 138 9.62 46.93 19.65
C GLN A 138 10.87 46.08 19.89
N ILE A 139 11.39 45.46 18.84
CA ILE A 139 12.79 45.07 18.78
C ILE A 139 13.40 45.92 17.66
N ASN A 140 14.26 46.82 18.09
CA ASN A 140 15.17 47.60 17.27
C ASN A 140 16.28 46.65 16.82
N ASN A 141 16.53 46.54 15.51
CA ASN A 141 17.83 46.11 15.01
C ASN A 141 18.10 46.79 13.67
N ASN A 142 18.91 47.83 13.74
CA ASN A 142 19.68 48.34 12.62
C ASN A 142 20.63 47.23 12.14
N ASN A 143 20.63 46.96 10.84
CA ASN A 143 21.85 46.73 10.09
C ASN A 143 21.53 46.81 8.59
N ASN A 144 21.98 47.92 8.00
CA ASN A 144 22.16 48.05 6.56
C ASN A 144 23.15 46.98 6.09
N ASN A 145 22.76 46.19 5.09
CA ASN A 145 23.61 45.69 4.01
C ASN A 145 22.73 44.90 3.02
N ASN A 146 22.25 45.58 1.98
CA ASN A 146 21.62 44.94 0.82
C ASN A 146 22.70 44.44 -0.15
N PRO A 147 22.66 43.17 -0.60
CA PRO A 147 23.03 42.85 -1.96
C PRO A 147 21.79 42.94 -2.86
N ILE A 148 21.97 43.56 -4.03
CA ILE A 148 20.96 43.75 -5.07
C ILE A 148 20.47 42.37 -5.54
N ALA A 149 19.22 42.01 -5.23
CA ALA A 149 18.57 40.81 -5.74
C ALA A 149 18.04 41.06 -7.16
N VAL A 150 18.59 40.31 -8.12
CA VAL A 150 18.11 40.22 -9.51
C VAL A 150 16.72 39.53 -9.50
N PRO A 151 15.73 40.00 -10.26
CA PRO A 151 14.38 39.43 -10.25
C PRO A 151 14.36 37.97 -10.78
N PRO A 152 13.45 37.12 -10.26
CA PRO A 152 13.36 35.73 -10.70
C PRO A 152 12.80 35.63 -12.12
N GLN A 153 13.47 34.84 -12.96
CA GLN A 153 13.01 34.51 -14.31
C GLN A 153 11.82 33.55 -14.27
N ILE A 154 10.82 33.82 -15.09
CA ILE A 154 9.64 32.97 -15.30
C ILE A 154 10.09 31.69 -16.03
N PRO A 155 9.80 30.47 -15.52
CA PRO A 155 10.11 29.24 -16.24
C PRO A 155 9.27 29.13 -17.52
N GLN A 156 9.94 28.85 -18.64
CA GLN A 156 9.31 28.62 -19.93
C GLN A 156 8.43 27.36 -19.89
N ILE A 157 7.21 27.48 -20.41
CA ILE A 157 6.24 26.39 -20.53
C ILE A 157 6.77 25.39 -21.56
N THR A 158 7.07 24.16 -21.14
CA THR A 158 7.36 23.07 -22.08
C THR A 158 6.06 22.60 -22.73
N PRO A 159 6.01 22.39 -24.06
CA PRO A 159 4.82 21.84 -24.69
C PRO A 159 4.63 20.38 -24.28
N PHE A 160 3.38 20.03 -23.97
CA PHE A 160 2.94 18.67 -23.64
C PHE A 160 3.44 17.63 -24.66
N PRO A 161 3.85 16.42 -24.23
CA PRO A 161 4.17 15.35 -25.18
C PRO A 161 2.93 14.93 -25.97
N PRO A 162 3.08 14.50 -27.24
CA PRO A 162 1.97 14.09 -28.08
C PRO A 162 1.21 12.91 -27.47
N ARG A 163 -0.12 12.96 -27.63
CA ARG A 163 -1.10 11.98 -27.17
C ARG A 163 -0.76 10.60 -27.76
N TRP A 164 -0.67 9.58 -26.89
CA TRP A 164 -0.41 8.20 -27.29
C TRP A 164 -1.52 7.67 -28.21
N ILE A 165 -1.17 7.06 -29.34
CA ILE A 165 -2.09 6.43 -30.29
C ILE A 165 -1.87 4.91 -30.19
N PRO A 166 -2.91 4.10 -29.88
CA PRO A 166 -2.77 2.65 -29.83
C PRO A 166 -2.54 2.04 -31.23
N PRO A 167 -1.78 0.93 -31.34
CA PRO A 167 -1.58 0.25 -32.60
C PRO A 167 -2.87 -0.40 -33.12
N PRO A 168 -3.02 -0.56 -34.46
CA PRO A 168 -4.19 -1.20 -35.06
C PRO A 168 -4.28 -2.69 -34.69
N PRO A 169 -5.50 -3.26 -34.67
CA PRO A 169 -5.70 -4.66 -34.30
C PRO A 169 -5.08 -5.61 -35.34
N PRO A 170 -4.66 -6.82 -34.90
CA PRO A 170 -4.12 -7.83 -35.80
C PRO A 170 -5.20 -8.37 -36.77
N PRO A 171 -4.80 -8.84 -37.95
CA PRO A 171 -5.72 -9.44 -38.92
C PRO A 171 -6.35 -10.75 -38.37
N PRO A 172 -7.57 -11.09 -38.80
CA PRO A 172 -8.27 -12.28 -38.32
C PRO A 172 -7.49 -13.56 -38.64
N GLN A 173 -7.25 -14.38 -37.63
CA GLN A 173 -6.68 -15.71 -37.78
C GLN A 173 -7.69 -16.60 -38.51
N GLN A 174 -7.25 -17.21 -39.62
CA GLN A 174 -8.00 -18.26 -40.29
C GLN A 174 -8.10 -19.47 -39.35
N GLN A 175 -9.33 -19.85 -39.00
CA GLN A 175 -9.65 -21.15 -38.44
C GLN A 175 -9.19 -22.22 -39.41
N MET A 176 -8.18 -23.00 -39.03
CA MET A 176 -7.95 -24.31 -39.66
C MET A 176 -8.69 -25.36 -38.88
N ASP A 177 -9.49 -26.11 -39.61
CA ASP A 177 -10.45 -27.09 -39.14
C ASP A 177 -9.82 -28.19 -38.28
N ASN A 178 -10.51 -28.51 -37.19
CA ASN A 178 -10.31 -29.71 -36.41
C ASN A 178 -10.60 -30.94 -37.28
N ASN A 179 -9.55 -31.67 -37.65
CA ASN A 179 -9.60 -33.13 -37.77
C ASN A 179 -8.19 -33.68 -37.96
N VAL A 180 -7.73 -34.50 -37.02
CA VAL A 180 -7.20 -35.86 -37.26
C VAL A 180 -6.74 -36.43 -35.92
N TYR A 181 -7.45 -37.47 -35.48
CA TYR A 181 -7.01 -38.44 -34.48
C TYR A 181 -5.78 -39.20 -34.99
N GLY A 182 -4.77 -39.41 -34.15
CA GLY A 182 -3.64 -40.29 -34.51
C GLY A 182 -2.63 -40.52 -33.37
N LYS A 183 -2.82 -41.67 -32.69
CA LYS A 183 -1.87 -42.44 -31.87
C LYS A 183 -0.38 -42.14 -32.08
N LEU A 184 0.38 -41.95 -31.00
CA LEU A 184 1.13 -42.98 -30.25
C LEU A 184 1.54 -42.42 -28.88
#